data_AF-A0A9N9EI93-F1
#
_entry.id   AF-A0A9N9EI93-F1
#
_cell.length_a   1.000
_cell.length_b   1.000
_cell.length_c   1.000
_cell.angle_alpha   90.00
_cell.angle_beta   90.00
_cell.angle_gamma   90.00
#
_symmetry.space_group_name_H-M   'P 1'
#
loop_
_entity.id
_entity.type
_entity.pdbx_description
1 polymer ?
#
loop_
_entity_poly.entity_id
_entity_poly.type
_entity_poly.pdbx_seq_one_letter_code
_entity_poly.pdbx_strand_id
1 'polypeptide(L)'
;MSLKKIRALLCFKKKGSAGTIASSFTSEDMKTLKVNFKPAAENQVIPDVEVTNFPKEYEEFVLPNINKHALRLPDFIVGKLEVSNHLRSFIDWLHIAETSQEVIGTRYSSTDSLVNELCHKLGLNCWPLNINLFFDKSDKYENHIQVHPEIVIEKKDIARLAIETDKQLKDIGPMTNFGETQITAELLVCAYMNIDSTPMDQTIFFMRIISTYVTFYKAVIPGAYWKELSDGLPQEQSVVVQRWPRENGLRTGLDLAEPDERRAILTAIGHGYGHRLELQNLGLK
;
A
#
# COMPACT_ATOMS: atom_id res chain seq x y z
N MET A 1 -8.13 18.25 17.95
CA MET A 1 -8.82 16.93 17.94
C MET A 1 -7.81 15.87 18.33
N SER A 2 -8.16 14.80 19.06
CA SER A 2 -7.18 13.79 19.47
C SER A 2 -7.29 12.51 18.64
N LEU A 3 -6.17 11.79 18.53
CA LEU A 3 -6.09 10.46 17.89
C LEU A 3 -7.07 9.47 18.56
N LYS A 4 -7.43 9.69 19.83
CA LYS A 4 -8.51 9.00 20.56
C LYS A 4 -9.92 9.27 20.00
N LYS A 5 -10.22 10.48 19.49
CA LYS A 5 -11.52 10.77 18.85
C LYS A 5 -11.66 10.05 17.51
N ILE A 6 -10.65 10.08 16.63
CA ILE A 6 -10.69 9.30 15.38
C ILE A 6 -10.73 7.81 15.69
N ARG A 7 -9.85 7.29 16.56
CA ARG A 7 -9.92 5.87 16.95
C ARG A 7 -11.28 5.50 17.56
N ALA A 8 -11.95 6.38 18.30
CA ALA A 8 -13.31 6.15 18.79
C ALA A 8 -14.38 6.19 17.68
N LEU A 9 -14.25 7.10 16.69
CA LEU A 9 -15.08 7.15 15.48
C LEU A 9 -14.88 5.93 14.57
N LEU A 10 -13.68 5.35 14.55
CA LEU A 10 -13.35 4.07 13.92
C LEU A 10 -13.76 2.85 14.78
N CYS A 11 -14.17 3.05 16.04
CA CYS A 11 -14.64 1.98 16.94
C CYS A 11 -16.18 1.88 17.01
N PHE A 12 -16.89 2.25 15.94
CA PHE A 12 -18.36 2.37 15.91
C PHE A 12 -19.14 1.04 15.84
N LYS A 13 -18.83 0.06 16.72
CA LYS A 13 -19.80 -0.90 17.32
C LYS A 13 -19.12 -1.98 18.18
N LYS A 14 -19.02 -1.70 19.49
CA LYS A 14 -19.70 -2.47 20.57
C LYS A 14 -19.12 -2.09 21.94
N LYS A 15 -19.98 -1.59 22.84
CA LYS A 15 -19.72 -1.78 24.28
C LYS A 15 -19.79 -3.28 24.56
N GLY A 16 -18.64 -3.92 24.79
CA GLY A 16 -18.55 -5.32 25.24
C GLY A 16 -17.82 -6.31 24.34
N SER A 17 -17.17 -5.91 23.23
CA SER A 17 -16.24 -6.78 22.50
C SER A 17 -14.80 -6.32 22.64
N ALA A 18 -13.86 -7.28 22.52
CA ALA A 18 -12.43 -7.02 22.46
C ALA A 18 -12.07 -6.07 21.29
N GLY A 19 -10.88 -5.45 21.37
CA GLY A 19 -10.50 -4.34 20.49
C GLY A 19 -10.62 -4.63 18.98
N THR A 20 -11.19 -3.68 18.25
CA THR A 20 -11.63 -3.72 16.84
C THR A 20 -10.64 -4.37 15.85
N ILE A 21 -9.41 -3.83 15.74
CA ILE A 21 -8.44 -3.97 14.62
C ILE A 21 -8.98 -3.55 13.24
N ALA A 22 -8.09 -3.05 12.36
CA ALA A 22 -8.48 -2.50 11.05
C ALA A 22 -9.22 -3.52 10.17
N SER A 23 -8.87 -4.81 10.26
CA SER A 23 -9.54 -5.88 9.52
C SER A 23 -10.99 -6.15 9.94
N SER A 24 -11.52 -5.52 11.00
CA SER A 24 -12.95 -5.63 11.36
C SER A 24 -13.82 -4.54 10.72
N PHE A 25 -13.24 -3.66 9.91
CA PHE A 25 -13.99 -2.59 9.25
C PHE A 25 -14.94 -3.16 8.20
N THR A 26 -16.16 -2.62 8.14
CA THR A 26 -17.21 -3.10 7.25
C THR A 26 -17.58 -2.05 6.20
N SER A 27 -18.30 -2.48 5.16
CA SER A 27 -18.90 -1.57 4.16
C SER A 27 -19.88 -0.56 4.78
N GLU A 28 -20.40 -0.80 5.98
CA GLU A 28 -21.27 0.16 6.66
C GLU A 28 -20.46 1.28 7.32
N ASP A 29 -19.28 0.97 7.86
CA ASP A 29 -18.36 1.96 8.43
C ASP A 29 -17.81 2.89 7.33
N MET A 30 -17.50 2.35 6.15
CA MET A 30 -17.14 3.14 4.96
C MET A 30 -18.23 4.16 4.58
N LYS A 31 -19.50 3.73 4.51
CA LYS A 31 -20.64 4.63 4.22
C LYS A 31 -20.81 5.69 5.31
N THR A 32 -20.69 5.28 6.57
CA THR A 32 -20.81 6.14 7.75
C THR A 32 -19.75 7.24 7.76
N LEU A 33 -18.55 6.93 7.25
CA LEU A 33 -17.45 7.88 7.04
C LEU A 33 -17.47 8.56 5.66
N LYS A 34 -18.47 8.29 4.82
CA LYS A 34 -18.59 8.81 3.44
C LYS A 34 -17.34 8.57 2.58
N VAL A 35 -16.68 7.43 2.76
CA VAL A 35 -15.54 7.00 1.94
C VAL A 35 -16.03 6.06 0.84
N ASN A 36 -15.73 6.40 -0.42
CA ASN A 36 -16.20 5.68 -1.60
C ASN A 36 -15.03 5.34 -2.53
N PHE A 37 -14.97 4.11 -3.02
CA PHE A 37 -13.96 3.68 -3.98
C PHE A 37 -14.52 3.74 -5.40
N LYS A 38 -13.72 4.22 -6.36
CA LYS A 38 -14.09 4.22 -7.78
C LYS A 38 -12.96 3.69 -8.67
N PRO A 39 -13.29 2.95 -9.75
CA PRO A 39 -12.32 2.61 -10.78
C PRO A 39 -11.77 3.88 -11.43
N ALA A 40 -10.48 3.87 -11.78
CA ALA A 40 -9.80 4.99 -12.39
C ALA A 40 -8.84 4.53 -13.52
N ALA A 41 -8.37 5.49 -14.31
CA ALA A 41 -7.22 5.28 -15.20
C ALA A 41 -5.90 5.51 -14.44
N GLU A 42 -4.81 4.97 -14.96
CA GLU A 42 -3.46 5.06 -14.39
C GLU A 42 -3.08 6.50 -14.03
N ASN A 43 -3.15 7.41 -15.01
CA ASN A 43 -2.83 8.84 -14.88
C ASN A 43 -3.70 9.61 -13.87
N GLN A 44 -4.78 9.00 -13.36
CA GLN A 44 -5.58 9.59 -12.29
C GLN A 44 -5.05 9.20 -10.91
N VAL A 45 -4.48 7.99 -10.77
CA VAL A 45 -4.01 7.38 -9.52
C VAL A 45 -2.51 7.60 -9.33
N ILE A 46 -1.71 7.38 -10.37
CA ILE A 46 -0.27 7.60 -10.37
C ILE A 46 0.00 9.08 -10.67
N PRO A 47 0.90 9.76 -9.94
CA PRO A 47 1.34 11.11 -10.26
C PRO A 47 1.90 11.25 -11.68
N ASP A 48 1.37 12.22 -12.41
CA ASP A 48 1.80 12.59 -13.76
C ASP A 48 3.04 13.48 -13.68
N VAL A 49 4.18 12.85 -13.40
CA VAL A 49 5.51 13.47 -13.38
C VAL A 49 6.22 13.06 -14.67
N GLU A 50 6.70 14.01 -15.47
CA GLU A 50 7.49 13.72 -16.66
C GLU A 50 8.79 13.00 -16.27
N VAL A 51 8.81 11.68 -16.45
CA VAL A 51 9.99 10.84 -16.31
C VAL A 51 10.67 10.75 -17.66
N THR A 52 11.66 11.62 -17.87
CA THR A 52 12.40 11.68 -19.14
C THR A 52 13.19 10.40 -19.44
N ASN A 53 13.47 9.56 -18.43
CA ASN A 53 13.99 8.20 -18.59
C ASN A 53 13.49 7.28 -17.47
N PHE A 54 12.85 6.16 -17.81
CA PHE A 54 12.67 5.05 -16.87
C PHE A 54 14.05 4.66 -16.31
N PRO A 55 14.28 4.68 -14.97
CA PRO A 55 15.60 4.44 -14.42
C PRO A 55 16.18 3.12 -14.93
N LYS A 56 17.42 3.14 -15.46
CA LYS A 56 18.05 1.95 -16.04
C LYS A 56 18.14 0.79 -15.04
N GLU A 57 18.24 1.12 -13.77
CA GLU A 57 18.26 0.17 -12.67
C GLU A 57 16.90 -0.53 -12.48
N TYR A 58 15.78 0.09 -12.84
CA TYR A 58 14.47 -0.57 -12.82
C TYR A 58 14.29 -1.54 -14.00
N GLU A 59 14.94 -1.27 -15.15
CA GLU A 59 14.96 -2.16 -16.31
C GLU A 59 15.53 -3.54 -15.95
N GLU A 60 16.54 -3.58 -15.07
CA GLU A 60 17.12 -4.83 -14.58
C GLU A 60 16.11 -5.71 -13.84
N PHE A 61 15.12 -5.14 -13.15
CA PHE A 61 14.09 -5.89 -12.42
C PHE A 61 12.94 -6.39 -13.32
N VAL A 62 12.77 -5.83 -14.53
CA VAL A 62 11.72 -6.26 -15.48
C VAL A 62 11.89 -7.73 -15.86
N LEU A 63 13.14 -8.19 -16.06
CA LEU A 63 13.51 -9.59 -16.31
C LEU A 63 12.54 -10.30 -17.30
N PRO A 64 12.58 -9.99 -18.61
CA PRO A 64 11.57 -10.42 -19.58
C PRO A 64 11.39 -11.94 -19.72
N ASN A 65 12.40 -12.73 -19.31
CA ASN A 65 12.35 -14.20 -19.33
C ASN A 65 11.85 -14.83 -18.01
N ILE A 66 11.58 -14.02 -16.97
CA ILE A 66 11.14 -14.45 -15.64
C ILE A 66 9.69 -14.00 -15.46
N ASN A 67 8.77 -14.80 -16.03
CA ASN A 67 7.33 -14.63 -15.93
C ASN A 67 6.69 -15.64 -14.96
N LYS A 68 5.39 -15.52 -14.70
CA LYS A 68 4.63 -16.39 -13.79
C LYS A 68 4.72 -17.88 -14.15
N HIS A 69 4.80 -18.20 -15.44
CA HIS A 69 4.99 -19.57 -15.91
C HIS A 69 6.38 -20.10 -15.57
N ALA A 70 7.44 -19.34 -15.89
CA ALA A 70 8.83 -19.71 -15.62
C ALA A 70 9.09 -19.92 -14.11
N LEU A 71 8.55 -19.03 -13.26
CA LEU A 71 8.63 -19.09 -11.80
C LEU A 71 7.98 -20.35 -11.20
N ARG A 72 7.11 -21.04 -11.95
CA ARG A 72 6.40 -22.26 -11.53
C ARG A 72 6.94 -23.55 -12.16
N LEU A 73 7.99 -23.48 -12.97
CA LEU A 73 8.59 -24.67 -13.57
C LEU A 73 9.27 -25.54 -12.49
N PRO A 74 9.09 -26.87 -12.48
CA PRO A 74 9.67 -27.75 -11.44
C PRO A 74 11.20 -27.75 -11.36
N ASP A 75 11.89 -27.34 -12.42
CA ASP A 75 13.34 -27.23 -12.54
C ASP A 75 13.87 -25.79 -12.44
N PHE A 76 12.99 -24.81 -12.14
CA PHE A 76 13.38 -23.43 -11.89
C PHE A 76 14.23 -23.34 -10.62
N ILE A 77 15.51 -23.02 -10.78
CA ILE A 77 16.47 -22.93 -9.67
C ILE A 77 17.16 -21.56 -9.73
N VAL A 78 16.75 -20.66 -8.83
CA VAL A 78 17.23 -19.26 -8.75
C VAL A 78 18.76 -19.17 -8.64
N GLY A 79 19.39 -20.10 -7.92
CA GLY A 79 20.85 -20.19 -7.80
C GLY A 79 21.62 -20.48 -9.11
N LYS A 80 20.94 -20.94 -10.17
CA LYS A 80 21.53 -21.18 -11.50
C LYS A 80 21.39 -20.00 -12.47
N LEU A 81 20.76 -18.90 -12.03
CA LEU A 81 20.56 -17.72 -12.89
C LEU A 81 21.83 -16.87 -12.97
N GLU A 82 22.29 -16.59 -14.20
CA GLU A 82 23.41 -15.70 -14.52
C GLU A 82 22.99 -14.22 -14.38
N VAL A 83 22.72 -13.82 -13.14
CA VAL A 83 22.32 -12.46 -12.74
C VAL A 83 23.12 -12.00 -11.52
N SER A 84 23.10 -10.70 -11.25
CA SER A 84 23.69 -10.13 -10.03
C SER A 84 23.05 -10.70 -8.77
N ASN A 85 23.77 -10.64 -7.64
CA ASN A 85 23.21 -11.05 -6.34
C ASN A 85 21.96 -10.23 -5.96
N HIS A 86 21.88 -8.94 -6.33
CA HIS A 86 20.71 -8.10 -6.03
C HIS A 86 19.45 -8.51 -6.80
N LEU A 87 19.60 -8.90 -8.07
CA LEU A 87 18.49 -9.45 -8.86
C LEU A 87 18.14 -10.87 -8.41
N ARG A 88 19.15 -11.68 -8.07
CA ARG A 88 18.94 -13.04 -7.56
C ARG A 88 18.08 -13.05 -6.30
N SER A 89 18.33 -12.17 -5.33
CA SER A 89 17.49 -12.03 -4.13
C SER A 89 16.05 -11.60 -4.43
N PHE A 90 15.85 -10.67 -5.37
CA PHE A 90 14.50 -10.28 -5.81
C PHE A 90 13.76 -11.45 -6.49
N ILE A 91 14.42 -12.20 -7.38
CA ILE A 91 13.85 -13.36 -8.07
C ILE A 91 13.53 -14.48 -7.08
N ASP A 92 14.35 -14.69 -6.05
CA ASP A 92 14.12 -15.68 -4.99
C ASP A 92 12.82 -15.37 -4.24
N TRP A 93 12.66 -14.14 -3.75
CA TRP A 93 11.43 -13.71 -3.10
C TRP A 93 10.20 -13.76 -4.01
N LEU A 94 10.36 -13.40 -5.29
CA LEU A 94 9.27 -13.47 -6.27
C LEU A 94 8.84 -14.91 -6.57
N HIS A 95 9.80 -15.84 -6.68
CA HIS A 95 9.54 -17.27 -6.84
C HIS A 95 8.84 -17.85 -5.60
N ILE A 96 9.29 -17.50 -4.40
CA ILE A 96 8.66 -17.94 -3.15
C ILE A 96 7.23 -17.39 -3.07
N ALA A 97 7.00 -16.10 -3.32
CA ALA A 97 5.66 -15.49 -3.27
C ALA A 97 4.68 -16.02 -4.33
N GLU A 98 5.19 -16.51 -5.47
CA GLU A 98 4.40 -17.10 -6.54
C GLU A 98 4.09 -18.59 -6.32
N THR A 99 4.97 -19.31 -5.63
CA THR A 99 4.86 -20.75 -5.37
C THR A 99 4.35 -21.10 -3.98
N SER A 100 4.33 -20.14 -3.05
CA SER A 100 3.81 -20.36 -1.71
C SER A 100 2.34 -20.73 -1.75
N GLN A 101 1.97 -21.76 -0.99
CA GLN A 101 0.58 -22.10 -0.69
C GLN A 101 0.07 -21.29 0.52
N GLU A 102 0.67 -20.13 0.78
CA GLU A 102 0.36 -19.30 1.95
C GLU A 102 -1.09 -18.83 1.86
N VAL A 103 -1.87 -19.19 2.88
CA VAL A 103 -3.25 -18.74 3.01
C VAL A 103 -3.22 -17.28 3.45
N ILE A 104 -3.97 -16.44 2.76
CA ILE A 104 -4.16 -15.02 3.08
C ILE A 104 -4.46 -14.86 4.59
N GLY A 105 -3.77 -13.93 5.26
CA GLY A 105 -3.87 -13.70 6.70
C GLY A 105 -3.06 -14.66 7.60
N THR A 106 -2.16 -15.48 7.05
CA THR A 106 -1.24 -16.31 7.86
C THR A 106 0.00 -15.56 8.36
N ARG A 107 0.64 -16.07 9.42
CA ARG A 107 1.63 -15.32 10.22
C ARG A 107 2.97 -15.07 9.51
N TYR A 108 3.29 -15.88 8.51
CA TYR A 108 4.42 -15.69 7.61
C TYR A 108 3.84 -15.43 6.24
N SER A 109 4.21 -14.31 5.63
CA SER A 109 3.92 -14.04 4.23
C SER A 109 5.22 -13.74 3.51
N SER A 110 5.50 -14.54 2.50
CA SER A 110 6.53 -14.30 1.50
C SER A 110 6.34 -12.96 0.77
N THR A 111 5.09 -12.48 0.69
CA THR A 111 4.74 -11.15 0.16
C THR A 111 5.41 -10.02 0.96
N ASP A 112 5.42 -10.08 2.30
CA ASP A 112 6.07 -9.04 3.13
C ASP A 112 7.55 -8.88 2.76
N SER A 113 8.25 -10.00 2.64
CA SER A 113 9.68 -10.04 2.35
C SER A 113 9.98 -9.54 0.94
N LEU A 114 9.17 -9.95 -0.04
CA LEU A 114 9.23 -9.46 -1.41
C LEU A 114 9.00 -7.94 -1.49
N VAL A 115 7.98 -7.43 -0.79
CA VAL A 115 7.63 -6.00 -0.78
C VAL A 115 8.68 -5.17 -0.04
N ASN A 116 9.19 -5.66 1.09
CA ASN A 116 10.26 -5.00 1.82
C ASN A 116 11.55 -4.93 0.99
N GLU A 117 11.95 -6.03 0.34
CA GLU A 117 13.09 -6.06 -0.58
C GLU A 117 12.88 -5.08 -1.75
N LEU A 118 11.69 -5.08 -2.37
CA LEU A 118 11.34 -4.14 -3.44
C LEU A 118 11.47 -2.68 -2.99
N CYS A 119 10.94 -2.31 -1.83
CA CYS A 119 11.03 -0.94 -1.31
C CYS A 119 12.49 -0.50 -1.07
N HIS A 120 13.35 -1.40 -0.59
CA HIS A 120 14.77 -1.15 -0.41
C HIS A 120 15.51 -1.01 -1.75
N LYS A 121 15.23 -1.87 -2.74
CA LYS A 121 15.86 -1.80 -4.07
C LYS A 121 15.45 -0.54 -4.86
N LEU A 122 14.23 -0.05 -4.66
CA LEU A 122 13.73 1.20 -5.26
C LEU A 122 14.17 2.46 -4.49
N GLY A 123 14.94 2.31 -3.40
CA GLY A 123 15.47 3.44 -2.63
C GLY A 123 14.42 4.22 -1.85
N LEU A 124 13.28 3.59 -1.49
CA LEU A 124 12.24 4.23 -0.68
C LEU A 124 12.66 4.45 0.79
N ASN A 125 13.80 3.88 1.19
CA ASN A 125 14.49 4.09 2.46
C ASN A 125 15.63 5.14 2.39
N CYS A 126 15.80 5.81 1.25
CA CYS A 126 16.86 6.81 1.07
C CYS A 126 16.33 8.23 1.25
N TRP A 127 17.08 9.06 1.98
CA TRP A 127 16.75 10.46 2.25
C TRP A 127 16.32 11.21 0.96
N PRO A 128 15.23 12.00 0.98
CA PRO A 128 14.40 12.42 2.12
C PRO A 128 13.22 11.48 2.43
N LEU A 129 13.23 10.26 1.89
CA LEU A 129 12.27 9.22 2.21
C LEU A 129 12.74 8.40 3.41
N ASN A 130 11.78 7.90 4.18
CA ASN A 130 12.00 6.91 5.24
C ASN A 130 10.93 5.81 5.16
N ILE A 131 11.30 4.59 5.52
CA ILE A 131 10.38 3.46 5.63
C ILE A 131 10.07 3.22 7.10
N ASN A 132 8.81 3.38 7.49
CA ASN A 132 8.29 2.95 8.78
C ASN A 132 7.59 1.59 8.63
N LEU A 133 7.99 0.65 9.46
CA LEU A 133 7.57 -0.76 9.40
C LEU A 133 6.74 -1.11 10.64
N PHE A 134 5.52 -1.60 10.43
CA PHE A 134 4.58 -1.94 11.51
C PHE A 134 4.42 -3.47 11.67
N PHE A 135 5.50 -4.21 11.36
CA PHE A 135 5.51 -5.68 11.25
C PHE A 135 5.21 -6.45 12.55
N ASP A 136 5.39 -5.86 13.74
CA ASP A 136 5.38 -6.61 15.01
C ASP A 136 4.33 -6.19 16.05
N LYS A 137 3.71 -7.20 16.66
CA LYS A 137 2.41 -7.13 17.36
C LYS A 137 2.57 -7.03 18.89
N SER A 138 3.55 -6.26 19.35
CA SER A 138 3.95 -6.20 20.77
C SER A 138 3.43 -4.98 21.54
N ASP A 139 3.18 -3.85 20.88
CA ASP A 139 2.63 -2.63 21.49
C ASP A 139 1.14 -2.78 21.83
N LYS A 140 0.89 -3.54 22.90
CA LYS A 140 -0.31 -3.44 23.73
C LYS A 140 -0.32 -2.06 24.41
N TYR A 141 -0.66 -1.02 23.65
CA TYR A 141 -1.25 0.17 24.26
C TYR A 141 -2.49 -0.28 25.02
N GLU A 142 -2.46 -0.15 26.35
CA GLU A 142 -3.52 -0.62 27.22
C GLU A 142 -4.89 -0.13 26.72
N ASN A 143 -5.75 -1.08 26.34
CA ASN A 143 -7.10 -0.86 25.81
C ASN A 143 -7.22 -0.19 24.43
N HIS A 144 -6.15 -0.10 23.62
CA HIS A 144 -6.17 0.58 22.33
C HIS A 144 -5.68 -0.27 21.15
N ILE A 145 -6.19 0.07 19.96
CA ILE A 145 -6.18 -0.75 18.75
C ILE A 145 -5.16 -0.20 17.74
N GLN A 146 -4.44 -1.11 17.08
CA GLN A 146 -3.61 -0.80 15.91
C GLN A 146 -4.48 -0.72 14.64
N VAL A 147 -4.37 0.40 13.93
CA VAL A 147 -5.04 0.69 12.64
C VAL A 147 -4.01 1.43 11.79
N HIS A 148 -2.98 0.72 11.36
CA HIS A 148 -1.87 1.24 10.56
C HIS A 148 -1.55 0.21 9.47
N PRO A 149 -1.22 0.64 8.25
CA PRO A 149 -0.74 -0.27 7.20
C PRO A 149 0.56 -0.95 7.64
N GLU A 150 0.85 -2.13 7.07
CA GLU A 150 2.09 -2.86 7.35
C GLU A 150 3.37 -2.03 7.08
N ILE A 151 3.37 -1.18 6.04
CA ILE A 151 4.49 -0.28 5.70
C ILE A 151 3.99 1.13 5.39
N VAL A 152 4.68 2.17 5.86
CA VAL A 152 4.44 3.57 5.47
C VAL A 152 5.74 4.21 4.98
N ILE A 153 5.69 4.82 3.79
CA ILE A 153 6.77 5.63 3.22
C ILE A 153 6.47 7.10 3.51
N GLU A 154 7.35 7.71 4.30
CA GLU A 154 7.26 9.12 4.70
C GLU A 154 8.29 9.97 3.98
N LYS A 155 7.94 11.24 3.72
CA LYS A 155 8.86 12.26 3.21
C LYS A 155 8.85 13.45 4.15
N LYS A 156 9.92 13.63 4.93
CA LYS A 156 10.00 14.62 6.03
C LYS A 156 8.80 14.50 6.98
N ASP A 157 8.63 13.32 7.58
CA ASP A 157 7.60 12.99 8.58
C ASP A 157 6.14 13.13 8.09
N ILE A 158 5.94 13.22 6.76
CA ILE A 158 4.62 13.22 6.11
C ILE A 158 4.46 11.92 5.32
N ALA A 159 3.49 11.09 5.69
CA ALA A 159 3.12 9.87 4.98
C ALA A 159 2.67 10.20 3.55
N ARG A 160 3.32 9.57 2.56
CA ARG A 160 3.03 9.74 1.12
C ARG A 160 2.45 8.49 0.50
N LEU A 161 3.06 7.34 0.78
CA LEU A 161 2.59 6.04 0.34
C LEU A 161 2.40 5.14 1.55
N ALA A 162 1.21 4.58 1.71
CA ALA A 162 0.95 3.46 2.60
C ALA A 162 0.95 2.16 1.77
N ILE A 163 1.44 1.06 2.35
CA ILE A 163 1.45 -0.26 1.71
C ILE A 163 0.91 -1.28 2.70
N GLU A 164 -0.01 -2.10 2.23
CA GLU A 164 -0.67 -3.16 3.00
C GLU A 164 -0.53 -4.49 2.26
N THR A 165 -0.06 -5.52 2.95
CA THR A 165 0.17 -6.87 2.41
C THR A 165 -0.85 -7.88 2.95
N ASP A 166 -1.01 -8.99 2.23
CA ASP A 166 -1.98 -10.07 2.50
C ASP A 166 -1.97 -10.69 3.91
N LYS A 167 -0.91 -10.50 4.70
CA LYS A 167 -0.78 -10.99 6.07
C LYS A 167 -1.68 -10.27 7.07
N GLN A 168 -1.90 -8.97 6.90
CA GLN A 168 -2.70 -8.14 7.81
C GLN A 168 -4.14 -8.01 7.32
N LEU A 169 -4.33 -8.10 6.00
CA LEU A 169 -5.61 -8.28 5.32
C LEU A 169 -6.27 -9.62 5.66
N LYS A 170 -7.03 -9.67 6.75
CA LYS A 170 -7.84 -10.85 7.12
C LYS A 170 -9.16 -10.88 6.35
N ASP A 171 -9.66 -12.10 6.12
CA ASP A 171 -11.00 -12.34 5.54
C ASP A 171 -11.24 -11.57 4.22
N ILE A 172 -10.21 -11.50 3.35
CA ILE A 172 -10.32 -10.83 2.05
C ILE A 172 -11.34 -11.55 1.17
N GLY A 173 -12.44 -10.85 0.86
CA GLY A 173 -13.48 -11.36 -0.02
C GLY A 173 -14.56 -10.33 -0.28
N PRO A 174 -15.68 -10.71 -0.90
CA PRO A 174 -16.77 -9.79 -1.21
C PRO A 174 -17.31 -9.03 0.02
N MET A 175 -17.29 -9.65 1.20
CA MET A 175 -17.80 -9.05 2.45
C MET A 175 -16.94 -7.89 2.98
N THR A 176 -15.63 -7.89 2.67
CA THR A 176 -14.65 -6.85 3.07
C THR A 176 -14.34 -5.89 1.90
N ASN A 177 -15.12 -5.93 0.82
CA ASN A 177 -14.78 -5.33 -0.48
C ASN A 177 -13.32 -5.65 -0.89
N PHE A 178 -12.92 -6.91 -0.70
CA PHE A 178 -11.55 -7.40 -0.91
C PHE A 178 -10.48 -6.56 -0.19
N GLY A 179 -10.76 -6.13 1.04
CA GLY A 179 -9.84 -5.35 1.88
C GLY A 179 -9.99 -3.83 1.77
N GLU A 180 -10.83 -3.30 0.87
CA GLU A 180 -11.05 -1.84 0.78
C GLU A 180 -11.69 -1.24 2.04
N THR A 181 -12.41 -2.05 2.83
CA THR A 181 -12.90 -1.64 4.15
C THR A 181 -11.74 -1.38 5.12
N GLN A 182 -10.72 -2.25 5.12
CA GLN A 182 -9.52 -2.08 5.94
C GLN A 182 -8.66 -0.90 5.46
N ILE A 183 -8.41 -0.81 4.14
CA ILE A 183 -7.70 0.32 3.51
C ILE A 183 -8.36 1.65 3.88
N THR A 184 -9.69 1.72 3.98
CA THR A 184 -10.42 2.92 4.43
C THR A 184 -9.94 3.40 5.80
N ALA A 185 -9.85 2.48 6.77
CA ALA A 185 -9.48 2.83 8.13
C ALA A 185 -8.00 3.26 8.21
N GLU A 186 -7.11 2.54 7.54
CA GLU A 186 -5.67 2.80 7.54
C GLU A 186 -5.29 4.07 6.79
N LEU A 187 -5.88 4.29 5.61
CA LEU A 187 -5.68 5.50 4.81
C LEU A 187 -6.10 6.76 5.58
N LEU A 188 -7.21 6.70 6.32
CA LEU A 188 -7.66 7.80 7.18
C LEU A 188 -6.72 8.02 8.38
N VAL A 189 -6.14 6.97 8.96
CA VAL A 189 -5.16 7.11 10.05
C VAL A 189 -3.84 7.69 9.54
N CYS A 190 -3.30 7.20 8.42
CA CYS A 190 -2.10 7.77 7.79
C CYS A 190 -2.29 9.26 7.46
N ALA A 191 -3.43 9.62 6.87
CA ALA A 191 -3.73 11.01 6.58
C ALA A 191 -3.86 11.85 7.88
N TYR A 192 -4.51 11.31 8.92
CA TYR A 192 -4.61 12.01 10.19
C TYR A 192 -3.25 12.25 10.85
N MET A 193 -2.31 11.31 10.73
CA MET A 193 -0.95 11.46 11.27
C MET A 193 -0.17 12.62 10.64
N ASN A 194 -0.50 13.02 9.40
CA ASN A 194 0.05 14.21 8.75
C ASN A 194 -0.53 15.55 9.26
N ILE A 195 -1.58 15.52 10.10
CA ILE A 195 -2.20 16.75 10.64
C ILE A 195 -1.49 17.14 11.92
N ASP A 196 -0.58 18.10 11.82
CA ASP A 196 0.03 18.76 12.98
C ASP A 196 -0.98 19.67 13.71
N SER A 197 -1.34 20.81 13.11
CA SER A 197 -2.12 21.87 13.77
C SER A 197 -3.36 22.32 13.01
N THR A 198 -3.32 22.38 11.67
CA THR A 198 -4.42 22.90 10.84
C THR A 198 -4.92 21.85 9.84
N PRO A 199 -6.22 21.54 9.82
CA PRO A 199 -6.83 20.73 8.76
C PRO A 199 -6.59 21.31 7.37
N MET A 200 -5.82 20.59 6.55
CA MET A 200 -5.50 20.92 5.16
C MET A 200 -5.90 19.77 4.23
N ASP A 201 -6.03 20.08 2.94
CA ASP A 201 -6.21 19.07 1.91
C ASP A 201 -4.98 18.16 1.85
N GLN A 202 -5.21 16.85 1.78
CA GLN A 202 -4.14 15.85 1.69
C GLN A 202 -4.34 14.95 0.50
N THR A 203 -3.25 14.57 -0.15
CA THR A 203 -3.24 13.44 -1.09
C THR A 203 -2.44 12.31 -0.48
N ILE A 204 -3.13 11.20 -0.17
CA ILE A 204 -2.51 9.95 0.26
C ILE A 204 -2.60 8.94 -0.87
N PHE A 205 -1.50 8.26 -1.12
CA PHE A 205 -1.44 7.12 -2.01
C PHE A 205 -1.34 5.84 -1.18
N PHE A 206 -1.92 4.77 -1.69
CA PHE A 206 -1.98 3.48 -1.01
C PHE A 206 -1.69 2.37 -2.01
N MET A 207 -1.03 1.31 -1.56
CA MET A 207 -0.75 0.13 -2.37
C MET A 207 -1.18 -1.13 -1.60
N ARG A 208 -2.07 -1.93 -2.19
CA ARG A 208 -2.48 -3.23 -1.66
C ARG A 208 -1.75 -4.33 -2.43
N ILE A 209 -1.09 -5.25 -1.75
CA ILE A 209 -0.37 -6.36 -2.38
C ILE A 209 -0.88 -7.69 -1.84
N ILE A 210 -1.36 -8.55 -2.73
CA ILE A 210 -1.87 -9.90 -2.40
C ILE A 210 -1.09 -10.91 -3.21
N SER A 211 -0.24 -11.72 -2.57
CA SER A 211 0.81 -12.50 -3.24
C SER A 211 1.60 -11.57 -4.18
N THR A 212 1.56 -11.79 -5.48
CA THR A 212 2.22 -10.94 -6.48
C THR A 212 1.33 -9.81 -7.03
N TYR A 213 0.05 -9.77 -6.69
CA TYR A 213 -0.92 -8.82 -7.28
C TYR A 213 -0.95 -7.47 -6.56
N VAL A 214 -0.58 -6.40 -7.27
CA VAL A 214 -0.46 -5.03 -6.79
C VAL A 214 -1.64 -4.17 -7.26
N THR A 215 -2.32 -3.50 -6.33
CA THR A 215 -3.38 -2.52 -6.62
C THR A 215 -3.01 -1.17 -6.02
N PHE A 216 -3.04 -0.12 -6.82
CA PHE A 216 -2.76 1.25 -6.40
C PHE A 216 -4.04 2.03 -6.12
N TYR A 217 -3.94 2.93 -5.16
CA TYR A 217 -5.01 3.85 -4.79
C TYR A 217 -4.49 5.26 -4.55
N LYS A 218 -5.37 6.23 -4.77
CA LYS A 218 -5.15 7.64 -4.46
C LYS A 218 -6.41 8.22 -3.85
N ALA A 219 -6.28 8.85 -2.70
CA ALA A 219 -7.34 9.64 -2.08
C ALA A 219 -6.89 11.10 -1.97
N VAL A 220 -7.77 12.01 -2.39
CA VAL A 220 -7.68 13.42 -2.01
C VAL A 220 -8.70 13.64 -0.90
N ILE A 221 -8.23 14.00 0.29
CA ILE A 221 -9.05 14.17 1.49
C ILE A 221 -9.09 15.67 1.82
N PRO A 222 -10.26 16.34 1.71
CA PRO A 222 -10.35 17.78 1.97
C PRO A 222 -10.05 18.14 3.43
N GLY A 223 -9.44 19.31 3.65
CA GLY A 223 -9.28 19.90 4.98
C GLY A 223 -10.63 20.12 5.69
N ALA A 224 -11.71 20.33 4.93
CA ALA A 224 -13.07 20.41 5.44
C ALA A 224 -13.59 19.06 6.01
N TYR A 225 -13.21 17.92 5.41
CA TYR A 225 -13.62 16.60 5.89
C TYR A 225 -13.09 16.31 7.30
N TRP A 226 -11.85 16.72 7.57
CA TRP A 226 -11.25 16.64 8.91
C TRP A 226 -11.92 17.55 9.93
N LYS A 227 -12.46 18.71 9.51
CA LYS A 227 -13.23 19.60 10.38
C LYS A 227 -14.54 18.93 10.79
N GLU A 228 -15.30 18.39 9.84
CA GLU A 228 -16.52 17.63 10.14
C GLU A 228 -16.25 16.44 11.07
N LEU A 229 -15.18 15.66 10.80
CA LEU A 229 -14.78 14.56 11.68
C LEU A 229 -14.41 15.00 13.10
N SER A 230 -13.95 16.24 13.29
CA SER A 230 -13.59 16.77 14.61
C SER A 230 -14.80 17.00 15.52
N ASP A 231 -15.95 17.29 14.91
CA ASP A 231 -17.23 17.55 15.55
C ASP A 231 -18.15 16.33 15.57
N GLY A 232 -18.06 15.42 14.59
CA GLY A 232 -18.89 14.21 14.53
C GLY A 232 -18.56 13.27 13.37
N LEU A 233 -19.61 12.76 12.72
CA LEU A 233 -19.51 12.01 11.45
C LEU A 233 -19.66 12.97 10.27
N PRO A 234 -19.06 12.69 9.09
CA PRO A 234 -19.13 13.57 7.93
C PRO A 234 -20.57 13.80 7.46
N GLN A 235 -20.95 15.06 7.21
CA GLN A 235 -22.32 15.47 6.85
C GLN A 235 -22.41 16.00 5.43
N GLU A 236 -21.47 16.83 4.97
CA GLU A 236 -21.42 17.31 3.59
C GLU A 236 -20.22 16.74 2.85
N GLN A 237 -19.07 16.66 3.52
CA GLN A 237 -17.83 16.19 2.91
C GLN A 237 -17.81 14.67 2.72
N SER A 238 -17.04 14.23 1.72
CA SER A 238 -16.82 12.82 1.42
C SER A 238 -15.41 12.62 0.87
N VAL A 239 -14.90 11.39 0.96
CA VAL A 239 -13.61 11.01 0.38
C VAL A 239 -13.87 10.05 -0.77
N VAL A 240 -13.22 10.32 -1.90
CA VAL A 240 -13.26 9.43 -3.06
C VAL A 240 -11.87 8.86 -3.28
N VAL A 241 -11.75 7.54 -3.09
CA VAL A 241 -10.53 6.78 -3.32
C VAL A 241 -10.56 6.27 -4.77
N GLN A 242 -9.61 6.70 -5.58
CA GLN A 242 -9.42 6.24 -6.95
C GLN A 242 -8.58 4.96 -6.93
N ARG A 243 -9.00 3.92 -7.65
CA ARG A 243 -8.31 2.62 -7.73
C ARG A 243 -7.83 2.31 -9.15
N TRP A 244 -6.59 1.84 -9.28
CA TRP A 244 -6.02 1.31 -10.51
C TRP A 244 -5.17 0.05 -10.22
N PRO A 245 -5.30 -1.07 -10.97
CA PRO A 245 -6.27 -1.33 -12.04
C PRO A 245 -7.74 -1.18 -11.62
N ARG A 246 -8.65 -1.12 -12.60
CA ARG A 246 -10.05 -0.70 -12.37
C ARG A 246 -10.85 -1.69 -11.52
N GLU A 247 -10.60 -2.98 -11.68
CA GLU A 247 -11.34 -4.04 -11.01
C GLU A 247 -10.97 -4.14 -9.53
N ASN A 248 -11.78 -4.86 -8.74
CA ASN A 248 -11.47 -5.17 -7.36
C ASN A 248 -11.76 -6.65 -7.09
N GLY A 249 -10.79 -7.34 -6.53
CA GLY A 249 -10.75 -8.79 -6.39
C GLY A 249 -9.32 -9.29 -6.16
N LEU A 250 -9.18 -10.51 -5.66
CA LEU A 250 -7.91 -11.09 -5.20
C LEU A 250 -6.77 -11.13 -6.24
N ARG A 251 -7.12 -11.18 -7.53
CA ARG A 251 -6.18 -11.29 -8.67
C ARG A 251 -6.51 -10.29 -9.79
N THR A 252 -6.93 -9.08 -9.38
CA THR A 252 -7.35 -8.00 -10.30
C THR A 252 -6.37 -6.82 -10.33
N GLY A 253 -5.33 -6.88 -9.48
CA GLY A 253 -4.19 -5.98 -9.55
C GLY A 253 -3.21 -6.38 -10.65
N LEU A 254 -2.19 -5.55 -10.87
CA LEU A 254 -1.06 -5.87 -11.73
C LEU A 254 -0.21 -6.98 -11.09
N ASP A 255 0.19 -7.97 -11.87
CA ASP A 255 0.95 -9.12 -11.38
C ASP A 255 2.46 -8.85 -11.44
N LEU A 256 3.11 -8.73 -10.28
CA LEU A 256 4.57 -8.58 -10.20
C LEU A 256 5.31 -9.80 -10.78
N ALA A 257 4.64 -10.96 -10.92
CA ALA A 257 5.21 -12.11 -11.59
C ALA A 257 5.30 -11.94 -13.12
N GLU A 258 4.50 -11.08 -13.74
CA GLU A 258 4.50 -10.86 -15.20
C GLU A 258 5.40 -9.67 -15.60
N PRO A 259 6.31 -9.79 -16.59
CA PRO A 259 7.31 -8.74 -16.88
C PRO A 259 6.74 -7.36 -17.25
N ASP A 260 5.71 -7.31 -18.10
CA ASP A 260 5.13 -6.03 -18.55
C ASP A 260 4.32 -5.35 -17.43
N GLU A 261 3.63 -6.14 -16.60
CA GLU A 261 2.89 -5.63 -15.44
C GLU A 261 3.84 -5.23 -14.30
N ARG A 262 4.92 -5.98 -14.09
CA ARG A 262 6.05 -5.60 -13.22
C ARG A 262 6.67 -4.28 -13.67
N ARG A 263 6.91 -4.09 -14.97
CA ARG A 263 7.38 -2.80 -15.51
C ARG A 263 6.41 -1.67 -15.14
N ALA A 264 5.11 -1.86 -15.32
CA ALA A 264 4.10 -0.87 -14.94
C ALA A 264 4.09 -0.60 -13.43
N ILE A 265 4.25 -1.61 -12.56
CA ILE A 265 4.39 -1.45 -11.10
C ILE A 265 5.65 -0.64 -10.74
N LEU A 266 6.81 -0.99 -11.31
CA LEU A 266 8.07 -0.28 -11.09
C LEU A 266 8.00 1.17 -11.56
N THR A 267 7.34 1.41 -12.70
CA THR A 267 7.04 2.74 -13.25
C THR A 267 6.18 3.53 -12.27
N ALA A 268 5.05 2.96 -11.83
CA ALA A 268 4.11 3.58 -10.91
C ALA A 268 4.74 3.93 -9.55
N ILE A 269 5.56 3.04 -8.98
CA ILE A 269 6.27 3.31 -7.72
C ILE A 269 7.33 4.40 -7.93
N GLY A 270 8.06 4.33 -9.04
CA GLY A 270 9.03 5.34 -9.45
C GLY A 270 8.41 6.73 -9.56
N HIS A 271 7.41 6.88 -10.45
CA HIS A 271 6.71 8.12 -10.76
C HIS A 271 6.06 8.75 -9.53
N GLY A 272 5.42 7.94 -8.68
CA GLY A 272 4.66 8.46 -7.56
C GLY A 272 5.50 8.80 -6.33
N TYR A 273 6.53 7.99 -6.04
CA TYR A 273 7.10 7.91 -4.68
C TYR A 273 8.63 7.82 -4.66
N GLY A 274 9.29 7.61 -5.80
CA GLY A 274 10.75 7.49 -5.88
C GLY A 274 11.47 8.84 -5.93
N HIS A 275 12.38 9.10 -4.98
CA HIS A 275 13.12 10.37 -4.88
C HIS A 275 13.99 10.69 -6.11
N ARG A 276 14.46 9.68 -6.85
CA ARG A 276 15.42 9.85 -7.97
C ARG A 276 14.91 10.75 -9.11
N LEU A 277 13.61 10.93 -9.26
CA LEU A 277 13.01 11.81 -10.28
C LEU A 277 13.13 13.30 -9.91
N GLU A 278 13.03 13.65 -8.62
CA GLU A 278 13.27 15.02 -8.17
C GLU A 278 14.76 15.40 -8.28
N LEU A 279 15.68 14.46 -8.02
CA LEU A 279 17.13 14.71 -8.17
C LEU A 279 17.55 14.98 -9.61
N GLN A 280 17.01 14.24 -10.59
CA GLN A 280 17.28 14.49 -12.01
C GLN A 280 16.76 15.87 -12.46
N ASN A 281 15.58 16.28 -11.98
CA ASN A 281 15.02 17.61 -12.24
C ASN A 281 15.77 18.75 -11.52
N LEU A 282 16.61 18.43 -10.52
CA LEU A 282 17.49 19.38 -9.82
C LEU A 282 18.95 19.33 -10.30
N GLY A 283 19.29 18.47 -11.27
CA GLY A 283 20.64 18.37 -11.83
C GLY A 283 21.71 17.81 -10.88
N LEU A 284 21.30 17.18 -9.77
CA LEU A 284 22.21 16.61 -8.78
C LEU A 284 22.33 15.09 -9.00
N LYS A 285 23.57 14.62 -9.18
CA LYS A 285 23.94 13.21 -9.33
C LYS A 285 24.29 12.57 -7.99
#